data_AF-A0A8S3UKP7-F1
#
_entry.id   AF-A0A8S3UKP7-F1
#
_cell.length_a   1.000
_cell.length_b   1.000
_cell.length_c   1.000
_cell.angle_alpha   90.00
_cell.angle_beta   90.00
_cell.angle_gamma   90.00
#
_symmetry.space_group_name_H-M   'P 1'
#
loop_
_entity.id
_entity.type
_entity.pdbx_description
1 polymer ?
#
loop_
_entity_poly.entity_id
_entity_poly.type
_entity_poly.pdbx_seq_one_letter_code
_entity_poly.pdbx_strand_id
1 'polypeptide(L)'
;MNTDTLRCIIGCDQVLSQQVIGIFAADEIPKKIPFFPIAFILNTDDRKQPGSHWLSIYLPSAHKAEFFDSYGHSPSFYSRKLQDVFNINQMTVIHNRKRLQSSYSNTCGYYCIFYLMCRCRKMEMGDIVKDFSHDYDVNDIYVSDLISYIFPSCL
;
A
#
# COMPACT_ATOMS: atom_id res chain seq x y z
N MET A 1 9.24 -3.36 7.92
CA MET A 1 8.93 -4.66 7.27
C MET A 1 9.76 -4.80 6.00
N ASN A 2 10.32 -5.99 5.70
CA ASN A 2 11.09 -6.21 4.47
C ASN A 2 10.21 -6.87 3.37
N THR A 3 10.76 -6.99 2.16
CA THR A 3 10.03 -7.56 1.02
C THR A 3 9.62 -9.02 1.23
N ASP A 4 10.43 -9.84 1.89
CA ASP A 4 10.13 -11.26 2.08
C ASP A 4 9.01 -11.48 3.09
N THR A 5 8.97 -10.66 4.16
CA THR A 5 7.83 -10.60 5.08
C THR A 5 6.53 -10.25 4.35
N LEU A 6 6.56 -9.19 3.51
CA LEU A 6 5.40 -8.79 2.72
C LEU A 6 4.94 -9.91 1.77
N ARG A 7 5.87 -10.59 1.10
CA ARG A 7 5.57 -11.73 0.22
C ARG A 7 4.94 -12.89 0.99
N CYS A 8 5.47 -13.23 2.16
CA CYS A 8 4.90 -14.28 3.02
C CYS A 8 3.45 -13.95 3.36
N ILE A 9 3.18 -12.74 3.88
CA ILE A 9 1.83 -12.32 4.26
C ILE A 9 0.87 -12.37 3.07
N ILE A 10 1.25 -11.80 1.92
CA ILE A 10 0.44 -11.83 0.70
C ILE A 10 0.13 -13.26 0.28
N GLY A 11 1.09 -14.18 0.36
CA GLY A 11 0.92 -15.58 0.00
C GLY A 11 0.05 -16.38 0.99
N CYS A 12 0.02 -15.99 2.27
CA CYS A 12 -0.77 -16.65 3.29
C CYS A 12 -2.25 -16.23 3.30
N ASP A 13 -2.60 -15.07 2.73
CA ASP A 13 -3.98 -14.60 2.63
C ASP A 13 -4.58 -14.92 1.26
N GLN A 14 -5.64 -15.75 1.23
CA GLN A 14 -6.28 -16.20 -0.02
C GLN A 14 -6.76 -15.06 -0.94
N VAL A 15 -7.22 -13.94 -0.37
CA VAL A 15 -7.72 -12.82 -1.16
C VAL A 15 -6.55 -12.00 -1.70
N LEU A 16 -5.56 -11.71 -0.85
CA LEU A 16 -4.38 -10.97 -1.27
C LEU A 16 -3.58 -11.75 -2.33
N SER A 17 -3.41 -13.07 -2.17
CA SER A 17 -2.65 -13.90 -3.11
C SER A 17 -3.25 -13.92 -4.53
N GLN A 18 -4.53 -13.59 -4.67
CA GLN A 18 -5.22 -13.52 -5.96
C GLN A 18 -5.23 -12.11 -6.58
N GLN A 19 -5.21 -11.06 -5.75
CA GLN A 19 -5.37 -9.69 -6.22
C GLN A 19 -4.09 -8.87 -6.18
N VAL A 20 -3.13 -9.20 -5.31
CA VAL A 20 -1.85 -8.50 -5.18
C VAL A 20 -0.84 -9.15 -6.12
N ILE A 21 -0.55 -8.50 -7.25
CA ILE A 21 0.33 -9.08 -8.29
C ILE A 21 1.81 -8.99 -7.99
N GLY A 22 2.20 -8.22 -6.99
CA GLY A 22 3.60 -8.13 -6.62
C GLY A 22 3.94 -6.97 -5.71
N ILE A 23 5.24 -6.92 -5.44
CA ILE A 23 5.92 -5.87 -4.71
C ILE A 23 6.97 -5.31 -5.66
N PHE A 24 6.90 -4.03 -5.96
CA PHE A 24 7.72 -3.38 -6.98
C PHE A 24 8.57 -2.29 -6.34
N ALA A 25 9.76 -2.04 -6.89
CA ALA A 25 10.49 -0.80 -6.67
C ALA A 25 9.91 0.34 -7.53
N ALA A 26 10.30 1.58 -7.25
CA ALA A 26 9.80 2.76 -7.97
C ALA A 26 10.05 2.72 -9.49
N ASP A 27 11.12 2.05 -9.92
CA ASP A 27 11.51 1.85 -11.32
C ASP A 27 10.95 0.56 -11.95
N GLU A 28 10.22 -0.25 -11.19
CA GLU A 28 9.71 -1.57 -11.61
C GLU A 28 8.18 -1.63 -11.73
N ILE A 29 7.51 -0.48 -11.74
CA ILE A 29 6.04 -0.41 -11.80
C ILE A 29 5.54 -1.06 -13.11
N PRO A 30 4.57 -1.99 -13.06
CA PRO A 30 4.11 -2.72 -14.22
C PRO A 30 3.48 -1.78 -15.27
N LYS A 31 3.99 -1.83 -16.50
CA LYS A 31 3.47 -1.05 -17.64
C LYS A 31 2.18 -1.60 -18.22
N LYS A 32 1.88 -2.87 -17.95
CA LYS A 32 0.67 -3.55 -18.43
C LYS A 32 -0.04 -4.15 -17.23
N ILE A 33 -1.31 -3.78 -17.06
CA ILE A 33 -2.17 -4.31 -16.01
C ILE A 33 -2.99 -5.47 -16.60
N PRO A 34 -2.89 -6.69 -16.06
CA PRO A 34 -3.45 -7.87 -16.70
C PRO A 34 -4.98 -7.97 -16.55
N PHE A 35 -5.52 -7.50 -15.42
CA PHE A 35 -6.95 -7.52 -15.12
C PHE A 35 -7.27 -6.50 -14.02
N PHE A 36 -8.57 -6.29 -13.78
CA PHE A 36 -9.08 -5.45 -12.71
C PHE A 36 -10.20 -6.20 -11.95
N PRO A 37 -10.38 -5.96 -10.65
CA PRO A 37 -9.53 -5.14 -9.79
C PRO A 37 -8.22 -5.85 -9.44
N ILE A 38 -7.16 -5.07 -9.20
CA ILE A 38 -5.83 -5.59 -8.85
C ILE A 38 -5.12 -4.66 -7.89
N ALA A 39 -4.09 -5.15 -7.22
CA ALA A 39 -3.30 -4.40 -6.25
C ALA A 39 -1.81 -4.70 -6.38
N PHE A 40 -0.98 -3.81 -5.86
CA PHE A 40 0.43 -4.08 -5.62
C PHE A 40 0.99 -3.16 -4.53
N ILE A 41 2.10 -3.59 -3.95
CA ILE A 41 2.87 -2.78 -3.01
C ILE A 41 4.05 -2.16 -3.76
N LEU A 42 4.36 -0.91 -3.47
CA LEU A 42 5.42 -0.15 -4.09
C LEU A 42 6.42 0.31 -3.02
N ASN A 43 7.71 0.13 -3.27
CA ASN A 43 8.75 0.84 -2.55
C ASN A 43 9.01 2.20 -3.22
N THR A 44 9.22 3.26 -2.43
CA THR A 44 9.54 4.59 -2.97
C THR A 44 10.91 4.68 -3.61
N ASP A 45 11.83 3.77 -3.29
CA ASP A 45 13.16 3.78 -3.87
C ASP A 45 13.26 2.85 -5.08
N ASP A 46 14.23 3.14 -5.94
CA ASP A 46 14.60 2.28 -7.06
C ASP A 46 15.21 0.96 -6.56
N ARG A 47 15.16 -0.11 -7.37
CA ARG A 47 15.56 -1.48 -6.98
C ARG A 47 16.96 -1.59 -6.34
N LYS A 48 17.89 -0.73 -6.72
CA LYS A 48 19.29 -0.75 -6.26
C LYS A 48 19.52 0.00 -4.95
N GLN A 49 18.47 0.61 -4.40
CA GLN A 49 18.51 1.38 -3.16
C GLN A 49 17.99 0.52 -2.00
N PRO A 50 18.31 0.88 -0.74
CA PRO A 50 17.94 0.08 0.43
C PRO A 50 16.43 -0.04 0.66
N GLY A 51 15.61 0.85 0.08
CA GLY A 51 14.18 0.89 0.22
C GLY A 51 13.74 1.68 1.46
N SER A 52 13.06 2.81 1.25
CA SER A 52 12.81 3.79 2.32
C SER A 52 11.38 3.80 2.85
N HIS A 53 10.40 3.50 1.99
CA HIS A 53 8.98 3.58 2.36
C HIS A 53 8.11 2.66 1.51
N TRP A 54 7.06 2.11 2.11
CA TRP A 54 6.10 1.23 1.44
C TRP A 54 4.78 1.96 1.19
N LEU A 55 4.25 1.80 -0.01
CA LEU A 55 3.01 2.36 -0.51
C LEU A 55 2.10 1.25 -1.04
N SER A 56 0.79 1.42 -0.94
CA SER A 56 -0.18 0.47 -1.52
C SER A 56 -0.95 1.08 -2.66
N ILE A 57 -0.97 0.38 -3.79
CA ILE A 57 -1.74 0.77 -4.96
C ILE A 57 -2.86 -0.23 -5.16
N TYR A 58 -4.08 0.27 -5.26
CA TYR A 58 -5.25 -0.51 -5.67
C TYR A 58 -5.84 0.07 -6.95
N LEU A 59 -6.02 -0.77 -7.96
CA LEU A 59 -6.56 -0.39 -9.26
C LEU A 59 -7.95 -1.03 -9.40
N PRO A 60 -9.04 -0.29 -9.09
CA PRO A 60 -10.39 -0.82 -9.27
C PRO A 60 -10.79 -0.98 -10.74
N SER A 61 -10.23 -0.16 -11.64
CA SER A 61 -10.49 -0.20 -13.08
C SER A 61 -9.36 0.46 -13.88
N ALA A 62 -9.42 0.37 -15.21
CA ALA A 62 -8.39 0.91 -16.11
C ALA A 62 -8.14 2.42 -15.98
N HIS A 63 -9.11 3.18 -15.49
CA HIS A 63 -9.04 4.66 -15.42
C HIS A 63 -9.07 5.18 -13.98
N LYS A 64 -8.94 4.31 -12.98
CA LYS A 64 -8.97 4.70 -11.57
C LYS A 64 -7.83 4.02 -10.82
N ALA A 65 -7.13 4.79 -10.02
CA ALA A 65 -6.12 4.29 -9.10
C ALA A 65 -6.37 4.86 -7.71
N GLU A 66 -6.25 4.01 -6.72
CA GLU A 66 -6.19 4.37 -5.31
C GLU A 66 -4.74 4.26 -4.87
N PHE A 67 -4.17 5.39 -4.44
CA PHE A 67 -2.83 5.51 -3.90
C PHE A 67 -2.94 5.68 -2.39
N PHE A 68 -2.56 4.65 -1.64
CA PHE A 68 -2.56 4.70 -0.19
C PHE A 68 -1.16 4.88 0.36
N ASP A 69 -1.02 5.89 1.20
CA ASP A 69 0.19 6.20 1.96
C ASP A 69 -0.17 6.45 3.43
N SER A 70 0.47 5.73 4.35
CA SER A 70 0.23 5.90 5.78
C SER A 70 0.60 7.30 6.30
N TYR A 71 1.43 8.06 5.59
CA TYR A 71 1.70 9.47 5.89
C TYR A 71 0.71 10.46 5.26
N GLY A 72 -0.14 10.00 4.34
CA GLY A 72 -1.15 10.82 3.66
C GLY A 72 -0.60 11.72 2.55
N HIS A 73 0.57 11.40 1.99
CA HIS A 73 1.14 12.12 0.87
C HIS A 73 0.56 11.66 -0.48
N SER A 74 0.56 12.58 -1.44
CA SER A 74 0.19 12.29 -2.83
C SER A 74 1.35 11.64 -3.59
N PRO A 75 1.10 10.98 -4.75
CA PRO A 75 2.17 10.41 -5.57
C PRO A 75 3.24 11.44 -5.97
N SER A 76 2.82 12.68 -6.24
CA SER A 76 3.69 13.80 -6.60
C SER A 76 4.68 14.23 -5.51
N PHE A 77 4.43 13.87 -4.25
CA PHE A 77 5.36 14.14 -3.15
C PHE A 77 6.67 13.35 -3.30
N TYR A 78 6.58 12.09 -3.74
CA TYR A 78 7.74 11.20 -3.82
C TYR A 78 8.54 11.41 -5.10
N SER A 79 7.87 11.40 -6.25
CA SER A 79 8.54 11.72 -7.50
C SER A 79 7.55 12.08 -8.62
N ARG A 80 8.03 12.91 -9.55
CA ARG A 80 7.29 13.15 -10.81
C ARG A 80 7.09 11.86 -11.59
N LYS A 81 8.10 10.97 -11.62
CA LYS A 81 8.02 9.68 -12.30
C LYS A 81 6.84 8.83 -11.82
N LEU A 82 6.63 8.77 -10.50
CA LEU A 82 5.52 8.02 -9.91
C LEU A 82 4.17 8.59 -10.32
N GLN A 83 4.03 9.92 -10.31
CA GLN A 83 2.84 10.59 -10.84
C GLN A 83 2.64 10.33 -12.34
N ASP A 84 3.72 10.32 -13.12
CA ASP A 84 3.68 10.14 -14.57
C ASP A 84 3.18 8.75 -14.97
N VAL A 85 3.45 7.71 -14.16
CA VAL A 85 2.91 6.37 -14.43
C VAL A 85 1.38 6.41 -14.47
N PHE A 86 0.73 7.12 -13.54
CA PHE A 86 -0.71 7.25 -13.54
C PHE A 86 -1.22 8.14 -14.69
N ASN A 87 -0.50 9.22 -15.00
CA ASN A 87 -0.86 10.15 -16.07
C ASN A 87 -0.81 9.50 -17.46
N ILE A 88 0.26 8.75 -17.76
CA ILE A 88 0.45 8.06 -19.05
C ILE A 88 -0.67 7.04 -19.29
N ASN A 89 -1.13 6.38 -18.23
CA ASN A 89 -2.24 5.43 -18.28
C ASN A 89 -3.62 6.09 -18.17
N GLN A 90 -3.71 7.43 -18.18
CA GLN A 90 -4.94 8.19 -18.07
C GLN A 90 -5.78 7.79 -16.85
N MET A 91 -5.11 7.51 -15.72
CA MET A 91 -5.76 7.12 -14.48
C MET A 91 -6.13 8.35 -13.66
N THR A 92 -7.38 8.40 -13.19
CA THR A 92 -7.77 9.30 -12.10
C THR A 92 -7.25 8.73 -10.79
N VAL A 93 -6.35 9.45 -10.13
CA VAL A 93 -5.76 9.02 -8.86
C VAL A 93 -6.51 9.61 -7.67
N ILE A 94 -6.95 8.75 -6.76
CA ILE A 94 -7.47 9.10 -5.44
C ILE A 94 -6.41 8.70 -4.42
N HIS A 95 -6.16 9.56 -3.43
CA HIS A 95 -5.25 9.25 -2.33
C HIS A 95 -5.85 9.67 -0.99
N ASN A 96 -5.43 8.99 0.09
CA ASN A 96 -5.76 9.44 1.43
C ASN A 96 -4.91 10.66 1.80
N ARG A 97 -5.52 11.64 2.46
CA ARG A 97 -4.82 12.86 2.93
C ARG A 97 -4.56 12.87 4.42
N LYS A 98 -5.28 12.03 5.16
CA LYS A 98 -5.11 11.89 6.60
C LYS A 98 -3.85 11.05 6.84
N ARG A 99 -2.92 11.64 7.58
CA ARG A 99 -1.78 10.92 8.15
C ARG A 99 -2.26 9.97 9.23
N LEU A 100 -1.79 8.74 9.17
CA LEU A 100 -2.15 7.65 10.08
C LEU A 100 -0.97 7.21 10.96
N GLN A 101 0.24 7.26 10.40
CA GLN A 101 1.47 6.74 11.00
C GLN A 101 2.32 7.81 11.70
N SER A 102 3.03 7.41 12.76
CA SER A 102 4.03 8.23 13.44
C SER A 102 5.28 8.46 12.57
N SER A 103 5.90 9.65 12.63
CA SER A 103 7.05 9.99 11.76
C SER A 103 8.31 9.23 12.16
N TYR A 104 8.29 8.63 13.35
CA TYR A 104 9.41 7.95 13.97
C TYR A 104 9.26 6.42 13.92
N SER A 105 8.15 5.91 13.37
CA SER A 105 7.88 4.47 13.32
C SER A 105 8.23 3.87 11.96
N ASN A 106 8.53 2.57 11.96
CA ASN A 106 8.80 1.77 10.75
C ASN A 106 7.63 0.82 10.44
N THR A 107 6.41 1.35 10.44
CA THR A 107 5.17 0.55 10.34
C THR A 107 4.46 0.64 9.00
N CYS A 108 4.98 1.41 8.02
CA CYS A 108 4.33 1.62 6.71
C CYS A 108 4.00 0.32 5.96
N GLY A 109 4.81 -0.72 6.11
CA GLY A 109 4.52 -2.05 5.56
C GLY A 109 3.28 -2.71 6.18
N TYR A 110 3.07 -2.56 7.50
CA TYR A 110 1.87 -3.05 8.16
C TYR A 110 0.61 -2.32 7.66
N TYR A 111 0.69 -0.99 7.51
CA TYR A 111 -0.41 -0.21 6.93
C TYR A 111 -0.72 -0.61 5.49
N CYS A 112 0.30 -0.92 4.68
CA CYS A 112 0.09 -1.41 3.33
C CYS A 112 -0.72 -2.71 3.32
N ILE A 113 -0.32 -3.68 4.13
CA ILE A 113 -1.05 -4.94 4.27
C ILE A 113 -2.48 -4.68 4.77
N PHE A 114 -2.64 -3.91 5.86
CA PHE A 114 -3.94 -3.59 6.43
C PHE A 114 -4.89 -2.97 5.40
N TYR A 115 -4.44 -1.92 4.70
CA TYR A 115 -5.24 -1.25 3.68
C TYR A 115 -5.64 -2.23 2.56
N LEU A 116 -4.70 -3.02 2.03
CA LEU A 116 -5.01 -3.98 0.97
C LEU A 116 -5.94 -5.10 1.46
N MET A 117 -5.79 -5.59 2.70
CA MET A 117 -6.69 -6.59 3.28
C MET A 117 -8.14 -6.10 3.32
N CYS A 118 -8.36 -4.86 3.76
CA CYS A 118 -9.67 -4.22 3.79
C CYS A 118 -10.18 -3.92 2.39
N ARG A 119 -9.35 -3.30 1.54
CA ARG A 119 -9.74 -2.82 0.21
C ARG A 119 -10.09 -3.96 -0.74
N CYS A 120 -9.28 -5.01 -0.77
CA CYS A 120 -9.54 -6.23 -1.54
C CYS A 120 -10.85 -6.91 -1.12
N ARG A 121 -11.24 -6.75 0.15
CA ARG A 121 -12.53 -7.19 0.72
C ARG A 121 -13.63 -6.13 0.63
N LYS A 122 -13.52 -5.21 -0.33
CA LYS A 122 -14.55 -4.25 -0.75
C LYS A 122 -14.87 -3.14 0.26
N MET A 123 -14.06 -2.93 1.29
CA MET A 123 -14.14 -1.70 2.08
C MET A 123 -13.62 -0.53 1.26
N GLU A 124 -14.24 0.64 1.34
CA GLU A 124 -13.81 1.83 0.60
C GLU A 124 -12.68 2.56 1.36
N MET A 125 -11.73 3.18 0.65
CA MET A 125 -10.59 3.89 1.27
C MET A 125 -11.04 4.91 2.32
N GLY A 126 -12.13 5.64 2.04
CA GLY A 126 -12.68 6.64 2.96
C GLY A 126 -13.05 6.04 4.31
N ASP A 127 -13.71 4.88 4.32
CA ASP A 127 -14.13 4.20 5.54
C ASP A 127 -12.92 3.64 6.29
N ILE A 128 -11.99 2.99 5.57
CA ILE A 128 -10.75 2.45 6.15
C ILE A 128 -9.95 3.54 6.87
N VAL A 129 -9.79 4.71 6.25
CA VAL A 129 -9.00 5.83 6.79
C VAL A 129 -9.73 6.56 7.93
N LYS A 130 -11.07 6.60 7.87
CA LYS A 130 -11.90 7.29 8.86
C LYS A 130 -11.83 6.62 10.23
N ASP A 131 -11.71 5.29 10.28
CA ASP A 131 -11.72 4.52 11.52
C ASP A 131 -10.46 4.70 12.39
N PHE A 132 -9.36 5.17 11.81
CA PHE A 132 -8.15 5.48 12.58
C PHE A 132 -8.33 6.69 13.50
N SER A 133 -7.60 6.73 14.60
CA SER A 133 -7.59 7.87 15.52
C SER A 133 -6.70 9.01 15.00
N HIS A 134 -6.60 10.11 15.75
CA HIS A 134 -5.60 11.17 15.54
C HIS A 134 -4.30 10.92 16.33
N ASP A 135 -4.26 9.86 17.13
CA ASP A 135 -3.07 9.42 17.85
C ASP A 135 -2.32 8.40 16.99
N TYR A 136 -1.20 8.85 16.43
CA TYR A 136 -0.43 8.05 15.49
C TYR A 136 0.27 6.86 16.15
N ASP A 137 0.65 6.98 17.42
CA ASP A 137 1.33 5.90 18.13
C ASP A 137 0.32 4.80 18.49
N VAL A 138 -0.90 5.17 18.87
CA VAL A 138 -2.01 4.21 19.05
C VAL A 138 -2.37 3.52 17.74
N ASN A 139 -2.42 4.25 16.63
CA ASN A 139 -2.68 3.66 15.31
C ASN A 139 -1.59 2.66 14.90
N ASP A 140 -0.33 3.00 15.18
CA ASP A 140 0.83 2.16 14.86
C ASP A 140 0.80 0.84 15.65
N ILE A 141 0.51 0.90 16.96
CA ILE A 141 0.33 -0.28 17.81
C ILE A 141 -0.83 -1.13 17.29
N TYR A 142 -1.98 -0.50 17.03
CA TYR A 142 -3.17 -1.20 16.55
C TYR A 142 -2.88 -1.99 15.27
N VAL A 143 -2.27 -1.34 14.27
CA VAL A 143 -2.04 -1.97 12.97
C VAL A 143 -0.95 -3.04 13.05
N SER A 144 0.11 -2.83 13.84
CA SER A 144 1.17 -3.83 14.02
C SER A 144 0.66 -5.07 14.74
N ASP A 145 -0.11 -4.88 15.82
CA ASP A 145 -0.62 -5.98 16.64
C ASP A 145 -1.64 -6.81 15.86
N LEU A 146 -2.52 -6.14 15.10
CA LEU A 146 -3.51 -6.82 14.28
C LEU A 146 -2.86 -7.69 13.20
N ILE A 147 -1.91 -7.14 12.43
CA ILE A 147 -1.22 -7.91 11.39
C ILE A 147 -0.38 -9.04 12.02
N SER A 148 0.24 -8.81 13.18
CA SER A 148 0.99 -9.84 13.89
C SER A 148 0.12 -10.97 14.41
N TYR A 149 -1.08 -10.64 14.88
CA TYR A 149 -2.08 -11.61 15.31
C TYR A 149 -2.59 -12.46 14.14
N ILE A 150 -2.81 -11.86 12.96
CA ILE A 150 -3.33 -12.56 11.78
C ILE A 150 -2.23 -13.41 11.10
N PHE A 151 -0.99 -12.94 11.05
CA PHE A 151 0.11 -13.60 10.33
C PHE A 151 1.34 -13.88 11.23
N PRO A 152 1.17 -14.59 12.35
CA PRO A 152 2.27 -14.81 13.30
C PRO A 152 3.44 -15.60 12.69
N SER A 153 3.18 -16.45 11.69
CA SER A 153 4.22 -17.27 11.04
C SER A 153 5.07 -16.51 10.00
N CYS A 154 4.72 -15.27 9.66
CA CYS A 154 5.43 -14.47 8.66
C CYS A 154 6.31 -13.36 9.26
N LEU A 155 6.18 -13.11 10.58
CA LEU A 155 6.82 -11.99 11.29
C LEU A 155 7.93 -12.44 12.23
#